data_AF-A0A6V7XPS0-F1
#
_entry.id   AF-A0A6V7XPS0-F1
#
_cell.length_a   1.000
_cell.length_b   1.000
_cell.length_c   1.000
_cell.angle_alpha   90.00
_cell.angle_beta   90.00
_cell.angle_gamma   90.00
#
_symmetry.space_group_name_H-M   'P 1'
#
loop_
_entity.id
_entity.type
_entity.pdbx_description
1 polymer ?
#
loop_
_entity_poly.entity_id
_entity_poly.type
_entity_poly.pdbx_seq_one_letter_code
_entity_poly.pdbx_strand_id
1 'polypeptide(L)'
;MLRYFFLQKLYPILDLFTKIYFFVINQWFNLFYLFKQKTKVEWNNEELASPFLFISAKKAAEKIRNKEISSEQLISAYISRIRRVQPLINAVVAERYEKALEEAKNVDNYLANLDENSEEYKNLEQSKPLLGVPFSNKNNMDVKGFVSVAGYAPFVNNPPAEKDCDVVERFGFEKKNSWSLSVIFKIIHTYINSITVRGWDLVKIKNNICLFI
;
A
#
# COMPACT_ATOMS: atom_id res chain seq x y z
N MET A 1 -23.55 11.22 41.33
CA MET A 1 -24.44 10.10 40.91
C MET A 1 -25.39 10.45 39.75
N LEU A 2 -25.97 11.66 39.65
CA LEU A 2 -26.89 12.03 38.54
C LEU A 2 -26.29 11.97 37.12
N ARG A 3 -24.98 12.27 36.95
CA ARG A 3 -24.33 12.32 35.63
C ARG A 3 -24.30 10.96 34.90
N TYR A 4 -24.28 9.85 35.63
CA TYR A 4 -24.30 8.50 35.07
C TYR A 4 -25.71 7.96 34.82
N PHE A 5 -26.72 8.48 35.53
CA PHE A 5 -28.11 8.05 35.38
C PHE A 5 -28.70 8.47 34.02
N PHE A 6 -28.41 9.70 33.58
CA PHE A 6 -28.84 10.18 32.26
C PHE A 6 -28.18 9.40 31.12
N LEU A 7 -26.87 9.13 31.23
CA LEU A 7 -26.15 8.30 30.26
C LEU A 7 -26.70 6.86 30.23
N GLN A 8 -26.99 6.24 31.38
CA GLN A 8 -27.54 4.88 31.43
C GLN A 8 -28.93 4.73 30.82
N LYS A 9 -29.79 5.76 30.88
CA LYS A 9 -31.11 5.73 30.25
C LYS A 9 -31.11 6.18 28.79
N LEU A 10 -30.30 7.19 28.45
CA LEU A 10 -30.25 7.75 27.11
C LEU A 10 -29.40 6.89 26.16
N TYR A 11 -28.32 6.26 26.66
CA TYR A 11 -27.42 5.47 25.82
C TYR A 11 -28.10 4.27 25.14
N PRO A 12 -28.94 3.44 25.81
CA PRO A 12 -29.65 2.35 25.14
C PRO A 12 -30.59 2.84 24.04
N ILE A 13 -31.19 4.02 24.23
CA ILE A 13 -32.06 4.65 23.24
C ILE A 13 -31.24 5.12 22.03
N LEU A 14 -30.13 5.84 22.26
CA LEU A 14 -29.21 6.26 21.21
C LEU A 14 -28.58 5.07 20.47
N ASP A 15 -28.21 4.01 21.18
CA ASP A 15 -27.69 2.77 20.61
C ASP A 15 -28.73 2.09 19.72
N LEU A 16 -30.00 2.01 20.16
CA LEU A 16 -31.09 1.50 19.35
C LEU A 16 -31.28 2.33 18.06
N PHE A 17 -31.31 3.66 18.17
CA PHE A 17 -31.39 4.54 17.00
C PHE A 17 -30.20 4.35 16.06
N THR A 18 -28.99 4.21 16.59
CA THR A 18 -27.77 4.00 15.82
C THR A 18 -27.81 2.65 15.09
N LYS A 19 -28.28 1.59 15.76
CA LYS A 19 -28.48 0.27 15.15
C LYS A 19 -29.53 0.29 14.03
N ILE A 20 -30.66 0.96 14.24
CA ILE A 20 -31.71 1.12 13.21
C ILE A 20 -31.15 1.92 12.04
N TYR A 21 -30.46 3.03 12.30
CA TYR A 21 -29.82 3.84 11.27
C TYR A 21 -28.85 3.01 10.42
N PHE A 22 -27.90 2.31 11.05
CA PHE A 22 -26.96 1.47 10.31
C PHE A 22 -27.64 0.31 9.58
N PHE A 23 -28.70 -0.27 10.14
CA PHE A 23 -29.50 -1.28 9.44
C PHE A 23 -30.11 -0.71 8.16
N VAL A 24 -30.80 0.43 8.24
CA VAL A 24 -31.43 1.08 7.09
C VAL A 24 -30.40 1.46 6.05
N ILE A 25 -29.29 2.09 6.46
CA ILE A 25 -28.18 2.46 5.59
C ILE A 25 -27.60 1.22 4.90
N ASN A 26 -27.39 0.12 5.63
CA ASN A 26 -26.88 -1.12 5.06
C ASN A 26 -27.86 -1.73 4.05
N GLN A 27 -29.16 -1.75 4.33
CA GLN A 27 -30.16 -2.24 3.36
C GLN A 27 -30.20 -1.37 2.10
N TRP A 28 -30.12 -0.05 2.27
CA TRP A 28 -30.08 0.89 1.15
C TRP A 28 -28.82 0.68 0.29
N PHE A 29 -27.65 0.58 0.90
CA PHE A 29 -26.41 0.28 0.16
C PHE A 29 -26.47 -1.10 -0.50
N ASN A 30 -27.00 -2.13 0.17
CA ASN A 30 -27.18 -3.45 -0.43
C ASN A 30 -28.04 -3.36 -1.69
N LEU A 31 -29.18 -2.68 -1.62
CA LEU A 31 -30.06 -2.48 -2.76
C LEU A 31 -29.39 -1.69 -3.88
N PHE A 32 -28.69 -0.60 -3.55
CA PHE A 32 -27.94 0.19 -4.52
C PHE A 32 -26.83 -0.62 -5.21
N TYR A 33 -26.09 -1.42 -4.46
CA TYR A 33 -25.00 -2.24 -4.99
C TYR A 33 -25.46 -3.49 -5.72
N LEU A 34 -26.72 -3.93 -5.57
CA LEU A 34 -27.29 -5.01 -6.40
C LEU A 34 -27.31 -4.62 -7.88
N PHE A 35 -27.55 -3.35 -8.19
CA PHE A 35 -27.63 -2.85 -9.57
C PHE A 35 -26.30 -2.33 -10.13
N LYS A 36 -25.25 -2.25 -9.31
CA LYS A 36 -23.92 -1.86 -9.78
C LYS A 36 -23.19 -3.06 -10.36
N GLN A 37 -22.75 -2.92 -11.62
CA GLN A 37 -21.82 -3.87 -12.21
C GLN A 37 -20.52 -3.88 -11.41
N LYS A 38 -20.11 -5.07 -10.97
CA LYS A 38 -18.83 -5.28 -10.31
C LYS A 38 -17.78 -5.53 -11.37
N THR A 39 -16.84 -4.61 -11.54
CA THR A 39 -15.61 -4.89 -12.28
C THR A 39 -14.84 -5.94 -11.50
N LYS A 40 -14.38 -6.99 -12.17
CA LYS A 40 -13.53 -8.02 -11.59
C LYS A 40 -12.15 -7.86 -12.19
N VAL A 41 -11.13 -7.75 -11.36
CA VAL A 41 -9.75 -7.74 -11.84
C VAL A 41 -9.33 -9.19 -11.86
N GLU A 42 -9.40 -9.79 -13.05
CA GLU A 42 -8.93 -11.15 -13.24
C GLU A 42 -7.41 -11.19 -13.10
N TRP A 43 -6.91 -12.27 -12.50
CA TRP A 43 -5.51 -12.64 -12.59
C TRP A 43 -5.41 -13.57 -13.79
N ASN A 44 -5.22 -13.02 -14.98
CA ASN A 44 -5.06 -13.84 -16.17
C ASN A 44 -3.69 -14.55 -16.15
N ASN A 45 -3.55 -15.62 -16.95
CA ASN A 45 -2.31 -16.40 -16.99
C ASN A 45 -1.09 -15.58 -17.44
N GLU A 46 -1.30 -14.50 -18.19
CA GLU A 46 -0.26 -13.57 -18.63
C GLU A 46 0.24 -12.63 -17.50
N GLU A 47 -0.58 -12.33 -16.50
CA GLU A 47 -0.19 -11.56 -15.30
C GLU A 47 0.38 -12.44 -14.19
N LEU A 48 -0.05 -13.70 -14.15
CA LEU A 48 0.66 -14.76 -13.43
C LEU A 48 2.07 -14.99 -14.00
N ALA A 49 2.39 -14.47 -15.19
CA ALA A 49 3.67 -14.68 -15.84
C ALA A 49 4.84 -13.97 -15.15
N SER A 50 4.60 -12.95 -14.32
CA SER A 50 5.65 -12.44 -13.44
C SER A 50 5.57 -13.18 -12.10
N PRO A 51 6.39 -14.20 -11.86
CA PRO A 51 6.41 -14.92 -10.58
C PRO A 51 6.68 -14.00 -9.38
N PHE A 52 7.17 -12.78 -9.64
CA PHE A 52 7.48 -11.75 -8.66
C PHE A 52 6.25 -11.14 -7.97
N LEU A 53 5.04 -11.23 -8.53
CA LEU A 53 3.84 -10.64 -7.92
C LEU A 53 3.30 -11.44 -6.72
N PHE A 54 3.74 -12.70 -6.56
CA PHE A 54 3.21 -13.63 -5.55
C PHE A 54 4.25 -14.07 -4.52
N ILE A 55 5.47 -13.55 -4.58
CA ILE A 55 6.48 -13.79 -3.54
C ILE A 55 6.19 -12.91 -2.33
N SER A 56 6.36 -13.46 -1.13
CA SER A 56 6.26 -12.67 0.10
C SER A 56 7.42 -11.68 0.19
N ALA A 57 7.23 -10.58 0.92
CA ALA A 57 8.27 -9.58 1.14
C ALA A 57 9.58 -10.18 1.70
N LYS A 58 9.48 -11.10 2.67
CA LYS A 58 10.64 -11.81 3.23
C LYS A 58 11.39 -12.60 2.15
N LYS A 59 10.65 -13.35 1.33
CA LYS A 59 11.24 -14.17 0.25
C LYS A 59 11.81 -13.32 -0.87
N ALA A 60 11.19 -12.18 -1.17
CA ALA A 60 11.72 -11.21 -2.13
C ALA A 60 13.07 -10.65 -1.65
N ALA A 61 13.14 -10.19 -0.39
CA ALA A 61 14.38 -9.68 0.19
C ALA A 61 15.49 -10.75 0.22
N GLU A 62 15.15 -11.99 0.57
CA GLU A 62 16.07 -13.13 0.52
C GLU A 62 16.61 -13.37 -0.89
N LYS A 63 15.72 -13.46 -1.89
CA LYS A 63 16.11 -13.65 -3.30
C LYS A 63 16.96 -12.50 -3.84
N ILE A 64 16.67 -11.26 -3.44
CA ILE A 64 17.46 -10.08 -3.81
C ILE A 64 18.86 -10.17 -3.21
N ARG A 65 18.98 -10.46 -1.90
CA ARG A 65 20.29 -10.63 -1.23
C ARG A 65 21.12 -11.74 -1.88
N ASN A 66 20.48 -12.84 -2.25
CA ASN A 66 21.10 -13.97 -2.95
C ASN A 66 21.34 -13.72 -4.45
N LYS A 67 21.01 -12.52 -4.96
CA LYS A 67 21.15 -12.14 -6.38
C LYS A 67 20.37 -13.05 -7.34
N GLU A 68 19.33 -13.73 -6.86
CA GLU A 68 18.45 -14.59 -7.66
C GLU A 68 17.45 -13.79 -8.49
N ILE A 69 17.04 -12.63 -7.99
CA ILE A 69 16.20 -11.64 -8.67
C ILE A 69 16.78 -10.25 -8.41
N SER A 70 16.59 -9.33 -9.34
CA SER A 70 16.98 -7.93 -9.11
C SER A 70 15.83 -7.12 -8.50
N SER A 71 16.18 -6.10 -7.72
CA SER A 71 15.25 -5.10 -7.19
C SER A 71 14.54 -4.36 -8.32
N GLU A 72 15.27 -3.99 -9.38
CA GLU A 72 14.69 -3.36 -10.58
C GLU A 72 13.63 -4.23 -11.26
N GLN A 73 13.90 -5.54 -11.40
CA GLN A 73 12.96 -6.49 -12.00
C GLN A 73 11.68 -6.60 -11.16
N LEU A 74 11.82 -6.67 -9.84
CA LEU A 74 10.70 -6.73 -8.91
C LEU A 74 9.83 -5.48 -9.02
N ILE A 75 10.44 -4.29 -8.93
CA ILE A 75 9.71 -3.01 -9.01
C ILE A 75 9.05 -2.82 -10.37
N SER A 76 9.73 -3.15 -11.46
CA SER A 76 9.19 -3.05 -12.81
C SER A 76 7.93 -3.92 -12.99
N ALA A 77 7.90 -5.11 -12.39
CA ALA A 77 6.73 -5.99 -12.40
C ALA A 77 5.55 -5.36 -11.64
N TYR A 78 5.80 -4.79 -10.45
CA TYR A 78 4.76 -4.09 -9.69
C TYR A 78 4.22 -2.86 -10.45
N ILE A 79 5.09 -1.99 -10.98
CA ILE A 79 4.70 -0.81 -11.78
C ILE A 79 3.83 -1.21 -12.98
N SER A 80 4.24 -2.25 -13.70
CA SER A 80 3.51 -2.74 -14.87
C SER A 80 2.10 -3.20 -14.49
N ARG A 81 1.96 -3.92 -13.36
CA ARG A 81 0.65 -4.34 -12.84
C ARG A 81 -0.19 -3.15 -12.39
N ILE A 82 0.39 -2.21 -11.67
CA ILE A 82 -0.31 -1.01 -11.18
C ILE A 82 -0.88 -0.22 -12.35
N ARG A 83 -0.08 0.05 -13.38
CA ARG A 83 -0.53 0.79 -14.57
C ARG A 83 -1.73 0.15 -15.25
N ARG A 84 -1.82 -1.18 -15.27
CA ARG A 84 -2.93 -1.90 -15.87
C ARG A 84 -4.18 -1.93 -14.98
N VAL A 85 -4.01 -2.02 -13.67
CA VAL A 85 -5.13 -2.15 -12.72
C VAL A 85 -5.68 -0.81 -12.25
N GLN A 86 -4.83 0.22 -12.20
CA GLN A 86 -5.20 1.55 -11.69
C GLN A 86 -6.44 2.14 -12.38
N PRO A 87 -6.62 2.06 -13.71
CA PRO A 87 -7.84 2.53 -14.37
C PRO A 87 -9.12 1.83 -13.89
N LEU A 88 -9.01 0.61 -13.34
CA LEU A 88 -10.15 -0.20 -12.89
C LEU A 88 -10.49 0.04 -11.42
N ILE A 89 -9.47 0.26 -10.58
CA ILE A 89 -9.66 0.32 -9.11
C ILE A 89 -9.43 1.70 -8.52
N ASN A 90 -8.70 2.56 -9.22
CA ASN A 90 -8.30 3.89 -8.80
C ASN A 90 -7.78 3.93 -7.33
N ALA A 91 -6.64 3.26 -7.09
CA ALA A 91 -6.04 3.12 -5.76
C ALA A 91 -4.83 4.05 -5.53
N VAL A 92 -4.11 4.39 -6.60
CA VAL A 92 -2.94 5.28 -6.57
C VAL A 92 -3.39 6.73 -6.72
N VAL A 93 -2.88 7.61 -5.86
CA VAL A 93 -3.19 9.05 -5.90
C VAL A 93 -2.00 9.92 -6.26
N ALA A 94 -0.79 9.39 -6.04
CA ALA A 94 0.46 9.97 -6.46
C ALA A 94 1.44 8.82 -6.72
N GLU A 95 2.34 9.00 -7.67
CA GLU A 95 3.35 8.01 -8.04
C GLU A 95 4.75 8.61 -8.03
N ARG A 96 5.75 7.75 -7.81
CA ARG A 96 7.19 8.09 -7.85
C ARG A 96 7.99 7.01 -8.57
N TYR A 97 7.42 6.42 -9.62
CA TYR A 97 7.95 5.24 -10.29
C TYR A 97 9.38 5.40 -10.79
N GLU A 98 9.70 6.57 -11.35
CA GLU A 98 11.05 6.87 -11.86
C GLU A 98 12.08 6.83 -10.73
N LYS A 99 11.83 7.54 -9.63
CA LYS A 99 12.68 7.52 -8.44
C LYS A 99 12.76 6.12 -7.82
N ALA A 100 11.65 5.38 -7.78
CA ALA A 100 11.64 4.02 -7.26
C ALA A 100 12.50 3.05 -8.09
N LEU A 101 12.50 3.19 -9.43
CA LEU A 101 13.36 2.41 -10.32
C LEU A 101 14.84 2.79 -10.17
N GLU A 102 15.14 4.08 -10.02
CA GLU A 102 16.50 4.55 -9.74
C GLU A 102 17.04 3.98 -8.42
N GLU A 103 16.26 4.06 -7.34
CA GLU A 103 16.63 3.49 -6.05
C GLU A 103 16.77 1.95 -6.12
N ALA A 104 15.95 1.26 -6.93
CA ALA A 104 16.10 -0.18 -7.19
C ALA A 104 17.45 -0.52 -7.84
N LYS A 105 17.82 0.22 -8.88
CA LYS A 105 19.13 0.06 -9.53
C LYS A 105 20.27 0.30 -8.56
N ASN A 106 20.13 1.27 -7.67
CA ASN A 106 21.16 1.54 -6.66
C ASN A 106 21.28 0.39 -5.64
N VAL A 107 20.19 -0.28 -5.27
CA VAL A 107 20.23 -1.51 -4.46
C VAL A 107 20.98 -2.62 -5.19
N ASP A 108 20.64 -2.84 -6.47
CA ASP A 108 21.27 -3.89 -7.29
C ASP A 108 22.78 -3.62 -7.46
N ASN A 109 23.17 -2.37 -7.73
CA ASN A 109 24.57 -1.94 -7.80
C ASN A 109 25.30 -2.09 -6.46
N TYR A 110 24.65 -1.74 -5.35
CA TYR A 110 25.21 -1.92 -4.02
C TYR A 110 25.52 -3.39 -3.74
N LEU A 111 24.59 -4.30 -4.03
CA LEU A 111 24.78 -5.75 -3.85
C LEU A 111 25.83 -6.34 -4.81
N ALA A 112 25.95 -5.79 -6.03
CA ALA A 112 26.95 -6.22 -6.99
C ALA A 112 28.39 -5.89 -6.54
N ASN A 113 28.56 -4.77 -5.83
CA ASN A 113 29.87 -4.31 -5.34
C ASN A 113 30.21 -4.77 -3.92
N LEU A 114 29.28 -5.41 -3.22
CA LEU A 114 29.48 -5.87 -1.84
C LEU A 114 30.20 -7.22 -1.81
N ASP A 115 31.28 -7.31 -1.02
CA ASP A 115 32.01 -8.57 -0.79
C ASP A 115 31.14 -9.54 0.03
N GLU A 116 30.85 -10.70 -0.54
CA GLU A 116 30.01 -11.74 0.06
C GLU A 116 30.61 -12.32 1.35
N ASN A 117 31.93 -12.22 1.55
CA ASN A 117 32.60 -12.67 2.76
C ASN A 117 32.62 -11.62 3.87
N SER A 118 32.27 -10.38 3.56
CA SER A 118 32.27 -9.27 4.51
C SER A 118 31.24 -9.47 5.63
N GLU A 119 31.53 -8.90 6.80
CA GLU A 119 30.57 -8.88 7.91
C GLU A 119 29.30 -8.11 7.53
N GLU A 120 29.42 -7.11 6.66
CA GLU A 120 28.27 -6.35 6.15
C GLU A 120 27.31 -7.26 5.37
N TYR A 121 27.83 -8.08 4.45
CA TYR A 121 27.01 -9.01 3.66
C TYR A 121 26.29 -10.02 4.57
N LYS A 122 27.01 -10.62 5.52
CA LYS A 122 26.45 -11.59 6.48
C LYS A 122 25.36 -10.98 7.37
N ASN A 123 25.48 -9.70 7.71
CA ASN A 123 24.52 -8.98 8.54
C ASN A 123 23.38 -8.32 7.74
N LEU A 124 23.28 -8.51 6.42
CA LEU A 124 22.23 -7.86 5.60
C LEU A 124 20.81 -8.25 6.02
N GLU A 125 20.57 -9.50 6.43
CA GLU A 125 19.22 -9.93 6.83
C GLU A 125 18.73 -9.18 8.06
N GLN A 126 19.59 -8.96 9.06
CA GLN A 126 19.24 -8.21 10.28
C GLN A 126 19.27 -6.70 10.07
N SER A 127 20.29 -6.19 9.38
CA SER A 127 20.47 -4.74 9.20
C SER A 127 19.55 -4.15 8.13
N LYS A 128 19.18 -4.94 7.11
CA LYS A 128 18.39 -4.52 5.94
C LYS A 128 17.36 -5.60 5.55
N PRO A 129 16.40 -5.92 6.43
CA PRO A 129 15.50 -7.07 6.27
C PRO A 129 14.61 -7.00 5.02
N LEU A 130 14.35 -5.79 4.50
CA LEU A 130 13.51 -5.53 3.34
C LEU A 130 14.28 -4.93 2.15
N LEU A 131 15.60 -5.17 2.07
CA LEU A 131 16.47 -4.66 1.00
C LEU A 131 15.88 -4.90 -0.39
N GLY A 132 15.61 -3.81 -1.12
CA GLY A 132 15.09 -3.82 -2.49
C GLY A 132 13.63 -4.23 -2.64
N VAL A 133 12.90 -4.40 -1.53
CA VAL A 133 11.48 -4.76 -1.58
C VAL A 133 10.62 -3.51 -1.74
N PRO A 134 9.65 -3.49 -2.67
CA PRO A 134 8.74 -2.37 -2.81
C PRO A 134 7.70 -2.32 -1.68
N PHE A 135 7.27 -1.12 -1.29
CA PHE A 135 6.16 -0.90 -0.38
C PHE A 135 5.27 0.27 -0.85
N SER A 136 3.99 0.23 -0.43
CA SER A 136 3.10 1.38 -0.57
C SER A 136 2.99 2.18 0.72
N ASN A 137 2.87 3.50 0.58
CA ASN A 137 2.60 4.42 1.66
C ASN A 137 1.12 4.85 1.62
N LYS A 138 0.45 4.91 2.77
CA LYS A 138 -0.90 5.47 2.82
C LYS A 138 -0.80 6.99 2.73
N ASN A 139 -1.68 7.64 1.95
CA ASN A 139 -1.70 9.09 1.76
C ASN A 139 -2.26 9.86 2.99
N ASN A 140 -1.80 9.48 4.17
CA ASN A 140 -1.95 10.19 5.44
C ASN A 140 -0.61 10.28 6.19
N MET A 141 0.49 9.87 5.55
CA MET A 141 1.84 9.93 6.07
C MET A 141 2.66 10.86 5.18
N ASP A 142 3.36 11.81 5.81
CA ASP A 142 4.14 12.80 5.09
C ASP A 142 5.32 12.17 4.34
N VAL A 143 5.40 12.51 3.05
CA VAL A 143 6.56 12.23 2.20
C VAL A 143 6.98 13.52 1.55
N LYS A 144 8.27 13.83 1.65
CA LYS A 144 8.87 15.03 1.12
C LYS A 144 8.49 15.23 -0.35
N GLY A 145 7.95 16.41 -0.66
CA GLY A 145 7.51 16.78 -2.01
C GLY A 145 6.11 16.29 -2.40
N PHE A 146 5.39 15.58 -1.52
CA PHE A 146 4.02 15.13 -1.75
C PHE A 146 3.03 15.80 -0.79
N VAL A 147 1.78 15.97 -1.23
CA VAL A 147 0.70 16.52 -0.40
C VAL A 147 0.00 15.38 0.34
N SER A 148 0.03 15.44 1.67
CA SER A 148 -0.73 14.54 2.55
C SER A 148 -2.19 14.95 2.62
N VAL A 149 -3.07 14.19 1.97
CA VAL A 149 -4.50 14.55 1.86
C VAL A 149 -5.36 13.87 2.94
N ALA A 150 -4.90 12.74 3.47
CA ALA A 150 -5.61 11.92 4.48
C ALA A 150 -7.07 11.57 4.12
N GLY A 151 -7.41 11.57 2.83
CA GLY A 151 -8.79 11.37 2.35
C GLY A 151 -9.72 12.56 2.57
N TYR A 152 -9.20 13.72 2.98
CA TYR A 152 -9.98 14.93 3.25
C TYR A 152 -9.82 15.97 2.13
N ALA A 153 -10.88 16.23 1.38
CA ALA A 153 -10.86 17.07 0.16
C ALA A 153 -10.21 18.45 0.37
N PRO A 154 -10.45 19.16 1.48
CA PRO A 154 -9.81 20.45 1.72
C PRO A 154 -8.28 20.41 1.80
N PHE A 155 -7.67 19.25 2.06
CA PHE A 155 -6.21 19.12 2.16
C PHE A 155 -5.51 18.95 0.80
N VAL A 156 -6.24 18.83 -0.31
CA VAL A 156 -5.65 18.70 -1.65
C VAL A 156 -4.77 19.91 -2.02
N ASN A 157 -5.13 21.09 -1.52
CA ASN A 157 -4.42 22.34 -1.81
C ASN A 157 -3.39 22.71 -0.72
N ASN A 158 -3.11 21.81 0.22
CA ASN A 158 -2.06 22.03 1.20
C ASN A 158 -0.70 22.08 0.48
N PRO A 159 0.29 22.81 1.04
CA PRO A 159 1.65 22.74 0.53
C PRO A 159 2.19 21.30 0.64
N PRO A 160 3.06 20.86 -0.30
CA PRO A 160 3.76 19.59 -0.17
C PRO A 160 4.57 19.51 1.12
N ALA A 161 4.70 18.32 1.70
CA ALA A 161 5.50 18.13 2.90
C ALA A 161 6.97 18.48 2.66
N GLU A 162 7.58 19.18 3.61
CA GLU A 162 8.99 19.58 3.54
C GLU A 162 9.96 18.44 3.87
N LYS A 163 9.47 17.43 4.62
CA LYS A 163 10.25 16.27 5.08
C LYS A 163 9.39 15.01 5.12
N ASP A 164 10.07 13.87 5.08
CA ASP A 164 9.46 12.57 5.35
C ASP A 164 9.06 12.45 6.83
N CYS A 165 7.99 11.72 7.13
CA CYS A 165 7.70 11.30 8.49
C CYS A 165 8.65 10.19 8.96
N ASP A 166 8.78 10.00 10.27
CA ASP A 166 9.71 9.02 10.87
C ASP A 166 9.55 7.60 10.30
N VAL A 167 8.32 7.19 9.97
CA VAL A 167 8.05 5.86 9.41
C VAL A 167 8.64 5.76 8.00
N VAL A 168 8.39 6.75 7.14
CA VAL A 168 8.90 6.77 5.77
C VAL A 168 10.43 6.90 5.76
N GLU A 169 10.98 7.74 6.63
CA GLU A 169 12.43 7.88 6.79
C GLU A 169 13.09 6.56 7.20
N ARG A 170 12.42 5.78 8.07
CA ARG A 170 12.85 4.42 8.45
C ARG A 170 12.64 3.37 7.37
N PHE A 171 12.06 3.69 6.22
CA PHE A 171 11.99 2.78 5.08
C PHE A 171 12.86 3.24 3.90
N GLY A 172 13.16 4.54 3.80
CA GLY A 172 13.83 5.16 2.67
C GLY A 172 15.32 4.85 2.52
N PHE A 173 15.76 4.81 1.25
CA PHE A 173 17.10 4.47 0.79
C PHE A 173 18.22 5.37 1.33
N GLU A 174 17.93 6.64 1.63
CA GLU A 174 18.96 7.66 1.91
C GLU A 174 19.63 7.53 3.30
N LYS A 175 19.19 6.61 4.19
CA LYS A 175 19.82 6.44 5.52
C LYS A 175 20.16 4.99 5.88
N LYS A 176 21.33 4.85 6.54
CA LYS A 176 22.13 3.65 6.85
C LYS A 176 21.40 2.34 7.23
N ASN A 177 20.14 2.38 7.68
CA ASN A 177 19.49 1.26 8.36
C ASN A 177 18.15 0.81 7.74
N SER A 178 17.77 1.28 6.54
CA SER A 178 16.58 0.74 5.88
C SER A 178 16.56 0.94 4.38
N TRP A 179 16.07 -0.07 3.67
CA TRP A 179 16.27 -0.22 2.23
C TRP A 179 15.02 -0.79 1.55
N SER A 180 13.86 -0.22 1.88
CA SER A 180 12.59 -0.53 1.22
C SER A 180 12.27 0.58 0.22
N LEU A 181 11.67 0.23 -0.90
CA LEU A 181 11.48 1.16 -2.01
C LEU A 181 10.03 1.61 -2.08
N SER A 182 9.78 2.89 -1.83
CA SER A 182 8.43 3.42 -1.86
C SER A 182 7.97 3.51 -3.31
N VAL A 183 7.05 2.63 -3.72
CA VAL A 183 6.56 2.58 -5.11
C VAL A 183 5.24 3.33 -5.27
N ILE A 184 4.41 3.41 -4.23
CA ILE A 184 2.99 3.78 -4.40
C ILE A 184 2.45 4.60 -3.23
N PHE A 185 1.62 5.61 -3.51
CA PHE A 185 0.78 6.26 -2.50
C PHE A 185 -0.68 5.78 -2.61
N LYS A 186 -1.17 5.08 -1.58
CA LYS A 186 -2.52 4.51 -1.49
C LYS A 186 -3.47 5.43 -0.74
N ILE A 187 -4.65 5.69 -1.30
CA ILE A 187 -5.83 6.08 -0.51
C ILE A 187 -6.71 4.85 -0.29
N ILE A 188 -7.17 4.70 0.96
CA ILE A 188 -8.42 4.00 1.23
C ILE A 188 -9.42 5.09 1.63
N HIS A 189 -10.50 5.16 0.85
CA HIS A 189 -11.75 5.93 0.97
C HIS A 189 -11.88 7.31 0.31
N THR A 190 -12.77 7.31 -0.71
CA THR A 190 -13.94 8.20 -0.90
C THR A 190 -13.76 9.55 -0.25
N TYR A 191 -13.39 10.62 -0.95
CA TYR A 191 -14.40 11.61 -1.35
C TYR A 191 -13.88 12.64 -2.36
N ILE A 192 -12.71 12.43 -2.95
CA ILE A 192 -12.00 13.55 -3.61
C ILE A 192 -12.08 13.47 -5.12
N ASN A 193 -11.98 12.29 -5.74
CA ASN A 193 -12.05 12.17 -7.20
C ASN A 193 -12.72 10.89 -7.74
N SER A 194 -12.83 9.82 -6.93
CA SER A 194 -13.41 8.53 -7.34
C SER A 194 -13.44 7.52 -6.18
N ILE A 195 -14.30 6.49 -6.28
CA ILE A 195 -14.42 5.42 -5.28
C ILE A 195 -13.39 4.32 -5.58
N THR A 196 -12.48 4.05 -4.64
CA THR A 196 -11.61 2.87 -4.73
C THR A 196 -12.44 1.60 -4.55
N VAL A 197 -12.37 0.67 -5.50
CA VAL A 197 -13.09 -0.60 -5.41
C VAL A 197 -12.40 -1.54 -4.40
N ARG A 198 -13.17 -2.21 -3.55
CA ARG A 198 -12.62 -3.13 -2.53
C ARG A 198 -11.91 -4.32 -3.20
N GLY A 199 -10.68 -4.62 -2.79
CA GLY A 199 -9.88 -5.75 -3.32
C GLY A 199 -10.55 -7.13 -3.19
N TRP A 200 -11.35 -7.36 -2.15
CA TRP A 200 -12.10 -8.61 -1.95
C TRP A 200 -13.34 -8.72 -2.84
N ASP A 201 -13.90 -7.59 -3.26
CA ASP A 201 -14.98 -7.55 -4.26
C ASP A 201 -14.41 -7.77 -5.68
N LEU A 202 -13.08 -7.78 -5.84
CA LEU A 202 -12.39 -7.88 -7.12
C LEU A 202 -11.84 -9.27 -7.47
N VAL A 203 -11.73 -10.24 -6.53
CA VAL A 203 -11.51 -11.68 -6.79
C VAL A 203 -11.38 -12.49 -5.48
N LYS A 204 -12.08 -13.63 -5.40
CA LYS A 204 -11.73 -14.79 -4.55
C LYS A 204 -10.89 -15.74 -5.41
N ILE A 205 -9.57 -15.80 -5.22
CA ILE A 205 -8.72 -16.88 -5.74
C ILE A 205 -8.02 -17.52 -4.55
N LYS A 206 -8.04 -18.86 -4.53
CA LYS A 206 -7.56 -19.75 -3.48
C LYS A 206 -6.23 -19.28 -2.87
N ASN A 207 -6.22 -19.15 -1.54
CA ASN A 207 -5.09 -19.33 -0.62
C ASN A 207 -3.77 -18.60 -0.88
N ASN A 208 -3.71 -17.44 -1.53
CA ASN A 208 -2.56 -16.53 -1.41
C ASN A 208 -2.99 -15.09 -1.73
N ILE A 209 -3.17 -14.27 -0.69
CA ILE A 209 -3.56 -12.86 -0.83
C ILE A 209 -2.30 -12.03 -1.05
N CYS A 210 -2.07 -11.59 -2.29
CA CYS A 210 -1.25 -10.41 -2.56
C CYS A 210 -2.21 -9.26 -2.86
N LEU A 211 -2.72 -8.63 -1.80
CA LEU A 211 -3.35 -7.32 -1.89
C LEU A 211 -2.21 -6.33 -1.69
N PHE A 212 -1.72 -5.71 -2.78
CA PHE A 212 -0.90 -4.50 -2.81
C PHE A 212 -0.27 -4.16 -1.46
N ILE A 213 0.97 -4.64 -1.23
CA ILE A 213 1.78 -4.36 -0.02
C ILE A 213 1.72 -2.87 0.30
#